data_AF-A0A7X5L7X1-F1
#
_entry.id   AF-A0A7X5L7X1-F1
#
_cell.length_a   1.000
_cell.length_b   1.000
_cell.length_c   1.000
_cell.angle_alpha   90.00
_cell.angle_beta   90.00
_cell.angle_gamma   90.00
#
_symmetry.space_group_name_H-M   'P 1'
#
loop_
_entity.id
_entity.type
_entity.pdbx_description
1 polymer ?
#
loop_
_entity_poly.entity_id
_entity_poly.type
_entity_poly.pdbx_seq_one_letter_code
_entity_poly.pdbx_strand_id
1 'polypeptide(L)'
;MWDKKSGINATYFLTILDKLDCMSEQTQFNSVGNRVTKLVLDRDKIGSKAVFEIKGFDRKYIVGRMDFVESILRRGAERITLEEICING
;
A
#
# COMPACT_ATOMS: atom_id res chain seq x y z
N MET A 1 9.66 -4.52 -21.21
CA MET A 1 8.88 -5.62 -21.81
C MET A 1 8.20 -5.05 -23.04
N TRP A 2 8.45 -5.59 -24.23
CA TRP A 2 7.96 -5.03 -25.51
C TRP A 2 6.44 -5.20 -25.62
N ASP A 3 5.68 -4.10 -25.78
CA ASP A 3 4.27 -4.18 -26.12
C ASP A 3 4.12 -4.46 -27.62
N LYS A 4 3.81 -5.71 -27.98
CA LYS A 4 3.71 -6.16 -29.38
C LYS A 4 2.63 -5.44 -30.19
N LYS A 5 1.68 -4.75 -29.56
CA LYS A 5 0.58 -4.04 -30.24
C LYS A 5 0.94 -2.61 -30.65
N SER A 6 1.70 -1.88 -29.82
CA SER A 6 2.05 -0.48 -30.09
C SER A 6 3.47 -0.29 -30.64
N GLY A 7 4.37 -1.26 -30.43
CA GLY A 7 5.79 -1.11 -30.78
C GLY A 7 6.56 -0.13 -29.87
N ILE A 8 5.94 0.28 -28.75
CA ILE A 8 6.51 1.24 -27.82
C ILE A 8 7.36 0.50 -26.78
N ASN A 9 8.60 0.93 -26.61
CA ASN A 9 9.42 0.58 -25.46
C ASN A 9 9.07 1.52 -24.29
N ALA A 10 8.30 1.04 -23.34
CA ALA A 10 8.05 1.76 -22.10
C ALA A 10 9.16 1.48 -21.08
N THR A 11 9.72 2.53 -20.49
CA THR A 11 10.60 2.43 -19.33
C THR A 11 9.76 2.15 -18.10
N TYR A 12 9.99 0.99 -17.48
CA TYR A 12 9.36 0.63 -16.21
C TYR A 12 10.31 0.93 -15.06
N PHE A 13 9.81 1.64 -14.06
CA PHE A 13 10.52 1.89 -12.81
C PHE A 13 9.96 0.96 -11.74
N LEU A 14 10.84 0.20 -11.08
CA LEU A 14 10.48 -0.58 -9.91
C LEU A 14 10.73 0.26 -8.66
N THR A 15 9.67 0.64 -7.96
CA THR A 15 9.77 1.40 -6.72
C THR A 15 10.14 0.50 -5.55
N ILE A 16 11.18 0.87 -4.81
CA ILE A 16 11.54 0.26 -3.51
C ILE A 16 11.01 1.19 -2.43
N LEU A 17 10.06 0.70 -1.62
CA LEU A 17 9.40 1.47 -0.57
C LEU A 17 9.95 1.14 0.81
N ASP A 18 9.86 2.09 1.73
CA ASP A 18 10.13 1.86 3.14
C ASP A 18 9.14 0.84 3.71
N LYS A 19 9.64 -0.07 4.55
CA LYS A 19 8.83 -1.03 5.29
C LYS A 19 8.64 -0.56 6.72
N LEU A 20 7.41 -0.24 7.10
CA LEU A 20 7.08 0.28 8.42
C LEU A 20 6.44 -0.78 9.30
N ASP A 21 6.84 -0.82 10.56
CA ASP A 21 6.17 -1.58 11.62
C ASP A 21 5.09 -0.68 12.25
N CYS A 22 3.95 -0.58 11.58
CA CYS A 22 2.92 0.42 11.86
C CYS A 22 1.52 -0.16 12.11
N MET A 23 1.43 -1.46 12.41
CA MET A 23 0.15 -2.05 12.82
C MET A 23 -0.20 -1.57 14.24
N SER A 24 -1.47 -1.20 14.41
CA SER A 24 -2.06 -0.93 15.72
C SER A 24 -2.43 -2.24 16.41
N GLU A 25 -2.45 -2.23 17.74
CA GLU A 25 -2.97 -3.31 18.58
C GLU A 25 -4.46 -3.61 18.30
N GLN A 26 -5.19 -2.67 17.70
CA GLN A 26 -6.59 -2.85 17.28
C GLN A 26 -6.75 -3.70 16.00
N THR A 27 -5.64 -4.07 15.35
CA THR A 27 -5.66 -4.97 14.19
C THR A 27 -6.21 -6.32 14.60
N GLN A 28 -7.19 -6.83 13.86
CA GLN A 28 -7.80 -8.12 14.12
C GLN A 28 -7.24 -9.18 13.18
N PHE A 29 -7.05 -10.36 13.75
CA PHE A 29 -6.62 -11.56 13.04
C PHE A 29 -7.73 -12.60 13.06
N ASN A 30 -7.64 -13.59 12.17
CA ASN A 30 -8.46 -14.78 12.24
C ASN A 30 -8.17 -15.58 13.52
N SER A 31 -8.99 -16.59 13.83
CA SER A 31 -8.86 -17.38 15.06
C SER A 31 -7.52 -18.11 15.20
N VAL A 32 -6.80 -18.34 14.10
CA VAL A 32 -5.46 -18.97 14.07
C VAL A 32 -4.34 -17.94 14.27
N GLY A 33 -4.63 -16.65 14.14
CA GLY A 33 -3.68 -15.55 14.29
C GLY A 33 -2.77 -15.30 13.08
N ASN A 34 -2.95 -16.04 11.98
CA ASN A 34 -2.06 -15.98 10.82
C ASN A 34 -2.58 -15.10 9.68
N ARG A 35 -3.81 -14.58 9.75
CA ARG A 35 -4.39 -13.74 8.70
C ARG A 35 -5.09 -12.53 9.30
N VAL A 36 -4.73 -11.34 8.86
CA VAL A 36 -5.45 -10.11 9.20
C VAL A 36 -6.86 -10.15 8.60
N THR A 37 -7.86 -9.91 9.43
CA THR A 37 -9.28 -9.79 9.06
C THR A 37 -9.75 -8.34 9.09
N LYS A 38 -9.14 -7.50 9.94
CA LYS A 38 -9.34 -6.05 9.96
C LYS A 38 -8.01 -5.37 10.24
N LEU A 39 -7.48 -4.66 9.26
CA LEU A 39 -6.24 -3.91 9.40
C LEU A 39 -6.53 -2.54 10.04
N VAL A 40 -5.79 -2.21 11.10
CA VAL A 40 -5.80 -0.88 11.71
C VAL A 40 -4.36 -0.41 11.82
N LEU A 41 -4.04 0.74 11.24
CA LEU A 41 -2.69 1.30 11.34
C LEU A 41 -2.57 2.30 12.48
N ASP A 42 -1.37 2.42 13.03
CA ASP A 42 -1.03 3.37 14.07
C ASP A 42 -0.44 4.64 13.44
N ARG A 43 -1.09 5.79 13.66
CA ARG A 43 -0.70 7.08 13.06
C ARG A 43 0.69 7.53 13.46
N ASP A 44 1.05 7.35 14.73
CA ASP A 44 2.33 7.82 15.28
C ASP A 44 3.49 7.01 14.70
N LYS A 45 3.26 5.70 14.47
CA LYS A 45 4.24 4.82 13.82
C LYS A 45 4.42 5.11 12.31
N ILE A 46 3.43 5.71 11.65
CA ILE A 46 3.52 6.11 10.23
C ILE A 46 4.32 7.42 10.07
N GLY A 47 4.09 8.38 10.95
CA GLY A 47 4.67 9.72 10.84
C GLY A 47 4.24 10.46 9.56
N SER A 48 5.19 11.05 8.83
CA SER A 48 4.90 11.87 7.64
C SER A 48 4.92 11.10 6.30
N LYS A 49 5.10 9.78 6.33
CA LYS A 49 5.28 8.96 5.13
C LYS A 49 3.99 8.91 4.30
N ALA A 50 4.09 9.31 3.03
CA ALA A 50 2.95 9.36 2.12
C ALA A 50 2.71 8.02 1.39
N VAL A 51 3.73 7.17 1.26
CA VAL A 51 3.63 5.84 0.66
C VAL A 51 4.66 4.89 1.29
N PHE A 52 4.24 3.67 1.62
CA PHE A 52 5.09 2.67 2.29
C PHE A 52 4.53 1.25 2.13
N GLU A 53 5.33 0.25 2.53
CA GLU A 53 4.90 -1.13 2.74
C GLU A 53 4.75 -1.44 4.24
N ILE A 54 3.85 -2.36 4.59
CA ILE A 54 3.67 -2.79 5.99
C ILE A 54 4.58 -4.00 6.27
N LYS A 55 5.37 -3.93 7.34
CA LYS A 55 6.16 -5.06 7.84
C LYS A 55 5.26 -6.11 8.49
N GLY A 56 5.61 -7.40 8.39
CA GLY A 56 4.88 -8.49 9.05
C GLY A 56 3.72 -9.07 8.25
N PHE A 57 3.57 -8.68 6.98
CA PHE A 57 2.67 -9.34 6.04
C PHE A 57 3.44 -10.21 5.03
N ASP A 58 2.91 -11.40 4.74
CA ASP A 58 3.40 -12.25 3.64
C ASP A 58 3.05 -11.67 2.26
N ARG A 59 2.00 -10.85 2.19
CA ARG A 59 1.60 -10.13 0.97
C ARG A 59 2.16 -8.71 0.98
N LYS A 60 2.65 -8.26 -0.17
CA LYS A 60 3.09 -6.87 -0.35
C LYS A 60 1.89 -5.95 -0.46
N TYR A 61 1.54 -5.30 0.65
CA TYR A 61 0.57 -4.22 0.66
C TYR A 61 1.30 -2.88 0.51
N ILE A 62 0.91 -2.10 -0.50
CA ILE A 62 1.32 -0.70 -0.64
C ILE A 62 0.25 0.15 0.00
N VAL A 63 0.64 0.92 1.01
CA VAL A 63 -0.23 1.90 1.65
C VAL A 63 0.12 3.27 1.10
N GLY A 64 -0.89 4.00 0.63
CA GLY A 64 -0.76 5.39 0.20
C GLY A 64 -1.65 6.28 1.05
N ARG A 65 -1.12 7.43 1.48
CA ARG A 65 -1.90 8.51 2.07
C ARG A 65 -2.87 9.04 1.01
N MET A 66 -4.05 9.52 1.43
CA MET A 66 -5.13 9.90 0.51
C MET A 66 -4.70 10.93 -0.55
N ASP A 67 -3.92 11.93 -0.17
CA ASP A 67 -3.39 12.93 -1.10
C ASP A 67 -2.45 12.33 -2.16
N PHE A 68 -1.61 11.38 -1.78
CA PHE A 68 -0.74 10.64 -2.69
C PHE A 68 -1.56 9.78 -3.66
N VAL A 69 -2.57 9.07 -3.15
CA VAL A 69 -3.47 8.24 -3.96
C VAL A 69 -4.22 9.11 -4.97
N GLU A 70 -4.82 10.24 -4.55
CA GLU A 70 -5.49 11.18 -5.46
C GLU A 70 -4.53 11.69 -6.55
N SER A 71 -3.31 12.06 -6.15
CA SER A 71 -2.28 12.55 -7.06
C SER A 71 -1.95 11.52 -8.15
N ILE A 72 -1.85 10.24 -7.79
CA ILE A 72 -1.59 9.14 -8.73
C ILE A 72 -2.78 8.91 -9.67
N LEU A 73 -4.00 8.91 -9.14
CA LEU A 73 -5.21 8.73 -9.95
C LEU A 73 -5.36 9.87 -10.97
N ARG A 74 -5.11 11.12 -10.57
CA ARG A 74 -5.13 12.29 -11.47
C ARG A 74 -4.12 12.21 -12.62
N ARG A 75 -3.04 11.42 -12.46
CA ARG A 75 -2.02 11.21 -13.50
C ARG A 75 -2.34 10.04 -14.45
N GLY A 76 -3.55 9.46 -14.36
CA GLY A 76 -3.98 8.39 -15.25
C GLY A 76 -3.42 7.03 -14.87
N ALA A 77 -3.20 6.77 -13.57
CA ALA A 77 -2.85 5.44 -13.12
C ALA A 77 -4.06 4.50 -13.30
N GLU A 78 -3.85 3.42 -14.02
CA GLU A 78 -4.89 2.45 -14.38
C GLU A 78 -4.64 1.10 -13.71
N ARG A 79 -5.71 0.28 -13.63
CA ARG A 79 -5.66 -1.11 -13.12
C ARG A 79 -5.17 -1.23 -11.67
N ILE A 80 -5.55 -0.28 -10.82
CA ILE A 80 -5.30 -0.31 -9.37
C ILE A 80 -6.61 -0.65 -8.66
N THR A 81 -6.55 -1.53 -7.67
CA THR A 81 -7.63 -1.73 -6.69
C THR A 81 -7.24 -1.04 -5.40
N LEU A 82 -8.15 -0.23 -4.87
CA LEU A 82 -7.96 0.50 -3.62
C LEU A 82 -8.96 0.00 -2.58
N GLU A 83 -8.49 -0.11 -1.35
CA GLU A 83 -9.31 -0.42 -0.18
C GLU A 83 -8.95 0.59 0.91
N GLU A 84 -9.96 1.22 1.50
CA GLU A 84 -9.74 2.12 2.64
C GLU A 84 -9.41 1.31 3.89
N ILE A 85 -8.48 1.82 4.68
CA ILE A 85 -8.02 1.18 5.92
C ILE A 85 -8.22 2.12 7.10
N CYS A 86 -8.55 1.56 8.25
CA CYS A 86 -8.71 2.35 9.46
C CYS A 86 -7.34 2.81 10.00
N ILE A 87 -7.31 4.02 10.52
CA ILE A 87 -6.17 4.56 11.27
C ILE A 87 -6.60 4.79 12.71
N ASN A 88 -5.80 4.29 13.64
CA ASN A 88 -5.86 4.60 15.06
C ASN A 88 -4.83 5.70 15.35
N GLY A 89 -5.29 6.80 15.92
CA GLY A 89 -4.48 7.96 16.27
C GLY A 89 -5.30 9.02 16.96
#